data_AF-A0A268QWJ9-F1
#
_entry.id   AF-A0A268QWJ9-F1
#
_cell.length_a   1.000
_cell.length_b   1.000
_cell.length_c   1.000
_cell.angle_alpha   90.00
_cell.angle_beta   90.00
_cell.angle_gamma   90.00
#
_symmetry.space_group_name_H-M   'P 1'
#
loop_
_entity.id
_entity.type
_entity.pdbx_description
1 polymer ?
#
loop_
_entity_poly.entity_id
_entity_poly.type
_entity_poly.pdbx_seq_one_letter_code
_entity_poly.pdbx_strand_id
1 'polypeptide(L)' 'NTFYTPLLQQPLKLGADIVIHSATKYLGGHNDVLAGLIVAKGKQLCEDLAMNHNAAGAVLSPFDSWLLIRGMKTLSL' A
#
# COMPACT_ATOMS: atom_id res chain seq x y z
N ASN A 1 0.86 -7.46 -4.88
CA ASN A 1 1.43 -6.69 -6.00
C ASN A 1 2.76 -6.02 -5.63
N THR A 2 3.57 -6.62 -4.75
CA THR A 2 4.86 -6.06 -4.29
C THR A 2 5.87 -5.92 -5.42
N PHE A 3 6.10 -6.99 -6.20
CA PHE A 3 7.13 -7.03 -7.24
C PHE A 3 6.79 -6.19 -8.47
N TYR A 4 5.57 -6.36 -9.01
CA TYR A 4 5.14 -5.66 -10.21
C TYR A 4 4.84 -4.18 -9.97
N THR A 5 4.53 -3.79 -8.73
CA THR A 5 4.07 -2.43 -8.39
C THR A 5 2.78 -2.05 -9.14
N PRO A 6 2.08 -0.96 -8.79
CA PRO A 6 0.90 -0.53 -9.56
C PRO A 6 1.25 0.01 -10.96
N LEU A 7 2.54 0.18 -11.27
CA LEU A 7 2.99 0.62 -12.60
C LEU A 7 2.91 -0.48 -13.64
N LEU A 8 3.36 -1.70 -13.31
CA LEU A 8 3.38 -2.82 -14.27
C LEU A 8 2.10 -3.65 -14.22
N GLN A 9 1.41 -3.69 -13.08
CA GLN A 9 0.18 -4.45 -12.93
C GLN A 9 -0.81 -3.74 -12.00
N GLN A 10 -2.09 -3.70 -12.41
CA GLN A 10 -3.18 -3.18 -11.59
C GLN A 10 -4.23 -4.27 -11.36
N PRO A 11 -4.04 -5.17 -10.37
CA PRO A 11 -4.90 -6.35 -10.22
C PRO A 11 -6.38 -6.04 -9.99
N LEU A 12 -6.70 -4.87 -9.40
CA LEU A 12 -8.11 -4.43 -9.26
C LEU A 12 -8.83 -4.32 -10.61
N LYS A 13 -8.12 -3.94 -11.68
CA LYS A 13 -8.65 -3.90 -13.05
C LYS A 13 -8.75 -5.30 -13.68
N LEU A 14 -8.05 -6.28 -13.12
CA LEU A 14 -8.01 -7.67 -13.57
C LEU A 14 -8.96 -8.58 -12.77
N GLY A 15 -9.81 -7.99 -11.92
CA GLY A 15 -10.83 -8.72 -11.17
C GLY A 15 -10.48 -9.04 -9.72
N ALA A 16 -9.31 -8.62 -9.21
CA ALA A 16 -9.01 -8.76 -7.78
C ALA A 16 -9.85 -7.78 -6.93
N ASP A 17 -10.27 -8.23 -5.74
CA ASP A 17 -10.97 -7.37 -4.78
C ASP A 17 -10.04 -6.67 -3.80
N ILE A 18 -8.87 -7.27 -3.51
CA ILE A 18 -7.85 -6.72 -2.60
C ILE A 18 -6.48 -6.83 -3.25
N VAL A 19 -5.69 -5.76 -3.14
CA VAL A 19 -4.28 -5.70 -3.53
C VAL A 19 -3.45 -5.34 -2.32
N ILE A 20 -2.46 -6.19 -2.03
CA ILE A 20 -1.52 -6.00 -0.91
C ILE A 20 -0.13 -5.73 -1.45
N HIS A 21 0.59 -4.80 -0.82
CA HIS A 21 1.99 -4.50 -1.05
C HIS A 21 2.77 -4.59 0.26
N SER A 22 3.96 -5.21 0.21
CA SER A 22 5.04 -4.80 1.11
C SER A 22 5.59 -3.48 0.57
N ALA A 23 5.13 -2.38 1.17
CA ALA A 23 5.53 -1.04 0.77
C ALA A 23 7.00 -0.75 1.11
N THR A 24 7.61 -1.54 2.00
CA THR A 24 9.07 -1.59 2.24
C THR A 24 9.92 -1.75 0.98
N LYS A 25 9.38 -2.43 -0.05
CA LYS A 25 10.16 -2.79 -1.25
C LYS A 25 10.14 -1.63 -2.26
N TYR A 26 9.63 -1.88 -3.45
CA TYR A 26 9.67 -0.92 -4.55
C TYR A 26 8.91 0.38 -4.27
N LEU A 27 7.84 0.37 -3.47
CA LEU A 27 7.08 1.59 -3.16
C LEU A 27 7.85 2.57 -2.28
N GLY A 28 8.55 2.06 -1.25
CA GLY A 28 9.48 2.85 -0.44
C GLY A 28 10.75 3.16 -1.22
N GLY A 29 11.32 2.17 -1.91
CA GLY A 29 12.39 2.31 -2.92
C GLY A 29 13.78 2.72 -2.38
N HIS A 30 13.87 3.17 -1.13
CA HIS A 30 15.06 3.80 -0.56
C HIS A 30 15.68 3.03 0.62
N ASN A 31 15.18 1.83 0.92
CA ASN A 31 15.64 0.96 2.01
C ASN A 31 15.63 1.62 3.41
N ASP A 32 14.77 2.62 3.62
CA ASP A 32 14.71 3.46 4.82
C ASP A 32 13.36 3.41 5.55
N VAL A 33 12.40 2.62 5.05
CA VAL A 33 11.04 2.53 5.61
C VAL A 33 10.52 1.08 5.63
N LEU A 34 9.88 0.69 6.74
CA LEU A 34 9.10 -0.55 6.84
C LEU A 34 7.61 -0.21 6.79
N ALA A 35 6.91 -0.66 5.74
CA ALA A 35 5.51 -0.33 5.55
C ALA A 35 4.74 -1.43 4.81
N GLY A 36 3.44 -1.50 5.07
CA GLY A 36 2.46 -2.28 4.33
C GLY A 36 1.41 -1.37 3.70
N LEU A 37 0.85 -1.77 2.57
CA LEU A 37 -0.22 -1.03 1.90
C LEU A 37 -1.27 -1.99 1.34
N ILE A 38 -2.53 -1.70 1.63
CA ILE A 38 -3.70 -2.46 1.15
C ILE A 38 -4.59 -1.50 0.35
N VAL A 39 -5.01 -1.93 -0.84
CA VAL A 39 -6.02 -1.26 -1.66
C VAL A 39 -7.14 -2.25 -1.94
N ALA A 40 -8.39 -1.86 -1.70
CA ALA A 40 -9.55 -2.73 -1.86
C ALA A 40 -10.60 -2.12 -2.79
N LYS A 41 -11.43 -2.98 -3.38
CA LYS A 41 -12.50 -2.62 -4.30
C LYS A 41 -13.81 -2.38 -3.56
N GLY A 42 -14.38 -1.19 -3.76
CA GLY A 42 -15.72 -0.87 -3.28
C GLY A 42 -15.79 -0.43 -1.81
N LYS A 43 -16.90 0.20 -1.45
CA LYS A 43 -17.06 0.89 -0.16
C LYS A 43 -17.12 -0.07 1.03
N GLN A 44 -17.97 -1.10 0.95
CA GLN A 44 -18.19 -2.04 2.05
C GLN A 44 -16.88 -2.69 2.51
N LEU A 45 -16.09 -3.23 1.57
CA LEU A 45 -14.83 -3.89 1.89
C LEU A 45 -13.80 -2.93 2.50
N CYS A 46 -13.77 -1.67 2.03
CA CYS A 46 -12.92 -0.64 2.62
C CYS A 46 -13.35 -0.29 4.05
N GLU A 47 -14.64 -0.22 4.34
CA GLU A 47 -15.17 0.04 5.69
C GLU A 47 -14.81 -1.10 6.65
N ASP A 48 -14.99 -2.34 6.23
CA ASP A 48 -14.63 -3.52 7.02
C ASP A 48 -13.11 -3.56 7.30
N LEU A 49 -12.28 -3.26 6.29
CA LEU A 49 -10.82 -3.17 6.46
C LEU A 49 -10.42 -2.00 7.37
N ALA A 50 -11.06 -0.85 7.26
CA ALA A 50 -10.79 0.32 8.10
C ALA A 50 -11.14 0.06 9.57
N MET A 51 -12.27 -0.61 9.82
CA MET A 51 -12.66 -1.02 11.18
C MET A 51 -11.60 -1.95 11.78
N ASN A 52 -11.17 -2.97 11.02
CA ASN A 52 -10.13 -3.90 11.47
C ASN A 52 -8.78 -3.20 11.68
N HIS A 53 -8.39 -2.29 10.79
CA HIS A 53 -7.13 -1.54 10.89
C HIS A 53 -7.11 -0.66 12.14
N ASN A 54 -8.22 0.03 12.43
CA ASN A 54 -8.37 0.85 13.62
C ASN A 54 -8.40 0.02 14.91
N ALA A 55 -9.09 -1.14 14.90
CA ALA A 55 -9.16 -2.02 16.06
C ALA A 55 -7.83 -2.72 16.37
N ALA A 56 -7.08 -3.14 15.35
CA ALA A 56 -5.80 -3.81 15.52
C ALA A 56 -4.65 -2.84 15.85
N GLY A 57 -4.77 -1.56 15.48
CA GLY A 57 -3.78 -0.52 15.79
C GLY A 57 -2.44 -0.67 15.06
N ALA A 58 -2.32 -1.60 14.10
CA ALA A 58 -1.12 -1.82 13.28
C ALA A 58 -0.98 -0.75 12.19
N VAL A 59 -0.94 0.52 12.61
CA VAL A 59 -0.86 1.71 11.76
C VAL A 59 0.58 2.14 11.54
N LEU A 60 0.82 2.87 10.45
CA LEU A 60 2.13 3.42 10.14
C LEU A 60 2.36 4.74 10.89
N SER A 61 3.59 5.02 11.32
CA SER A 61 3.91 6.31 11.91
C SER A 61 3.73 7.44 10.87
N PRO A 62 3.41 8.69 11.29
CA PRO A 62 3.31 9.81 10.36
C PRO A 62 4.60 10.07 9.58
N PHE A 63 5.76 9.85 10.20
CA PHE A 63 7.06 10.03 9.57
C PHE A 63 7.34 8.97 8.51
N ASP A 64 7.08 7.69 8.81
CA ASP A 64 7.22 6.60 7.84
C ASP A 64 6.24 6.76 6.67
N SER A 65 5.04 7.28 6.95
CA SER A 65 4.05 7.62 5.92
C SER A 65 4.59 8.70 4.97
N TRP A 66 5.27 9.72 5.51
CA TRP A 66 5.92 10.75 4.69
C TRP A 66 7.08 10.18 3.86
N LEU A 67 7.93 9.33 4.44
CA LEU A 67 9.01 8.65 3.70
C LEU A 67 8.46 7.83 2.53
N LEU A 68 7.36 7.11 2.76
CA LEU A 68 6.70 6.34 1.71
C LEU A 68 6.15 7.24 0.59
N ILE A 69 5.47 8.35 0.94
CA ILE A 69 4.99 9.33 -0.04
C ILE A 69 6.14 9.93 -0.83
N ARG A 70 7.26 10.26 -0.17
CA ARG A 70 8.48 10.74 -0.83
C ARG A 70 9.00 9.72 -1.84
N GLY A 71 9.13 8.45 -1.44
CA GLY A 71 9.64 7.38 -2.29
C GLY A 71 8.79 7.13 -3.54
N MET A 72 7.46 7.20 -3.38
CA MET A 72 6.53 6.97 -4.49
C MET A 72 6.58 8.06 -5.58
N LYS A 73 7.10 9.26 -5.31
CA LYS A 73 7.21 10.34 -6.32
C LYS A 73 8.13 9.99 -7.48
N THR A 74 9.09 9.09 -7.25
CA THR A 74 10.06 8.63 -8.26
C THR A 74 9.80 7.21 -8.72
N LEU A 75 8.65 6.60 -8.36
CA LEU A 75 8.37 5.18 -8.63
C LEU A 75 8.42 4.82 -10.13
N SER A 76 8.13 5.78 -11.02
CA SER A 76 8.07 5.57 -12.47
C SER A 76 9.38 5.82 -13.21
N LEU A 77 10.43 6.27 -12.52
CA LEU A 77 11.76 6.47 -13.11
C LEU A 77 12.50 5.13 -13.20
#